data_AF-A0A2T6D5S2-F1
#
_entry.id   AF-A0A2T6D5S2-F1
#
_cell.length_a   1.000
_cell.length_b   1.000
_cell.length_c   1.000
_cell.angle_alpha   90.00
_cell.angle_beta   90.00
_cell.angle_gamma   90.00
#
_symmetry.space_group_name_H-M   'P 1'
#
loop_
_entity.id
_entity.type
_entity.pdbx_description
1 polymer ?
#
loop_
_entity_poly.entity_id
_entity_poly.type
_entity_poly.pdbx_seq_one_letter_code
_entity_poly.pdbx_strand_id
1 'polypeptide(L)' 'MTLSTLILGAFAFGSMELLLILAIVLLLFGGAKLPGLAKGLGQSIKEFKKASRDDDEVKPAAPQAEAKKTESTTTSNQK' A
#
# COMPACT_ATOMS: atom_id res chain seq x y z
N MET A 1 -13.91 -14.20 -29.80
CA MET A 1 -12.69 -13.37 -30.00
C MET A 1 -12.93 -11.90 -29.66
N THR A 2 -14.02 -11.28 -30.10
CA THR A 2 -14.38 -9.86 -29.82
C THR A 2 -14.69 -9.54 -28.35
N LEU A 3 -15.25 -10.48 -27.60
CA LEU A 3 -15.55 -10.27 -26.17
C LEU A 3 -14.28 -10.25 -25.30
N SER A 4 -13.26 -11.00 -25.70
CA SER A 4 -11.98 -11.07 -24.99
C SER A 4 -11.18 -9.78 -25.15
N THR A 5 -11.19 -9.17 -26.34
CA THR A 5 -10.56 -7.86 -26.59
C THR A 5 -11.28 -6.72 -25.90
N LEU A 6 -12.60 -6.79 -25.71
CA LEU A 6 -13.35 -5.76 -24.98
C LEU A 6 -13.09 -5.78 -23.48
N ILE A 7 -12.96 -6.97 -22.87
CA ILE A 7 -12.60 -7.12 -21.45
C ILE A 7 -11.14 -6.70 -21.21
N LEU A 8 -10.21 -7.09 -22.10
CA LEU A 8 -8.82 -6.61 -22.03
C LEU A 8 -8.73 -5.10 -22.24
N GLY A 9 -9.53 -4.55 -23.15
CA GLY A 9 -9.67 -3.11 -23.36
C GLY A 9 -10.18 -2.40 -22.11
N ALA A 10 -11.30 -2.83 -21.54
CA ALA A 10 -11.89 -2.22 -20.35
C ALA A 10 -11.00 -2.33 -19.09
N PHE A 11 -10.34 -3.47 -18.90
CA PHE A 11 -9.38 -3.66 -17.80
C PHE A 11 -8.10 -2.83 -18.02
N ALA A 12 -7.68 -2.69 -19.28
CA ALA A 12 -6.62 -1.74 -19.65
C ALA A 12 -7.07 -0.30 -19.43
N PHE A 13 -8.32 0.07 -19.70
CA PHE A 13 -8.83 1.43 -19.43
C PHE A 13 -8.79 1.74 -17.94
N GLY A 14 -9.31 0.87 -17.05
CA GLY A 14 -9.27 1.13 -15.60
C GLY A 14 -7.85 1.28 -15.05
N SER A 15 -6.92 0.42 -15.49
CA SER A 15 -5.53 0.46 -15.02
C SER A 15 -4.71 1.58 -15.68
N MET A 16 -4.82 1.78 -16.99
CA MET A 16 -4.11 2.85 -17.71
C MET A 16 -4.63 4.24 -17.39
N GLU A 17 -5.93 4.42 -17.17
CA GLU A 17 -6.50 5.72 -16.81
C GLU A 17 -6.06 6.12 -15.41
N LEU A 18 -6.00 5.18 -14.46
CA LEU A 18 -5.41 5.42 -13.13
C LEU A 18 -3.91 5.74 -13.25
N LEU A 19 -3.17 5.03 -14.12
CA LEU A 19 -1.74 5.28 -14.37
C LEU A 19 -1.51 6.65 -15.03
N LEU A 20 -2.40 7.09 -15.92
CA LEU A 20 -2.35 8.41 -16.57
C LEU A 20 -2.64 9.53 -15.56
N ILE A 21 -3.66 9.39 -14.73
CA ILE A 21 -3.97 10.33 -13.64
C ILE A 21 -2.79 10.40 -12.67
N LEU A 22 -2.23 9.25 -12.30
CA LEU A 22 -1.04 9.16 -11.45
C LEU A 22 0.13 9.91 -12.10
N ALA A 23 0.40 9.71 -13.39
CA ALA A 23 1.44 10.42 -14.12
C ALA A 23 1.24 11.95 -14.11
N ILE A 24 0.01 12.44 -14.30
CA ILE A 24 -0.31 13.87 -14.21
C ILE A 24 -0.05 14.40 -12.79
N VAL A 25 -0.50 13.68 -11.76
CA VAL A 25 -0.26 14.03 -10.36
C VAL A 25 1.24 14.05 -10.05
N LEU A 26 2.02 13.08 -10.55
CA LEU A 26 3.48 13.08 -10.43
C LEU A 26 4.11 14.29 -11.15
N LEU A 27 3.56 14.74 -12.27
CA LEU A 27 4.09 15.89 -13.00
C LEU A 27 3.84 17.20 -12.22
N LEU A 28 2.67 17.33 -11.59
CA LEU A 28 2.29 18.52 -10.81
C LEU A 28 2.96 18.57 -9.43
N PHE A 29 2.97 17.45 -8.71
CA PHE A 29 3.48 17.37 -7.33
C PHE A 29 4.93 16.87 -7.24
N GLY A 30 5.43 16.20 -8.28
CA GLY A 30 6.72 15.52 -8.28
C GLY A 30 6.67 14.13 -7.62
N GLY A 31 7.44 13.18 -8.14
CA GLY A 31 7.54 11.81 -7.59
C GLY A 31 8.02 11.74 -6.14
N ALA A 32 8.71 12.77 -5.65
CA ALA A 32 9.22 12.83 -4.27
C ALA A 32 8.13 13.18 -3.23
N LYS A 33 7.02 13.81 -3.62
CA LYS A 33 6.00 14.30 -2.68
C LYS A 33 4.90 13.27 -2.39
N LEU A 34 4.57 12.40 -3.34
CA LEU A 34 3.62 11.30 -3.14
C LEU A 34 3.93 10.37 -1.95
N PRO A 35 5.15 9.82 -1.80
CA PRO A 35 5.44 8.93 -0.67
C PRO A 35 5.38 9.65 0.67
N GLY A 36 5.69 10.95 0.72
CA GLY A 36 5.54 11.76 1.92
C GLY A 36 4.08 11.95 2.33
N LEU A 37 3.21 12.30 1.36
CA LEU A 37 1.77 12.43 1.58
C LEU A 37 1.12 11.11 1.98
N ALA A 38 1.48 10.01 1.31
CA ALA A 38 0.97 8.67 1.64
C ALA A 38 1.39 8.22 3.05
N LYS A 39 2.63 8.51 3.46
CA LYS A 39 3.10 8.23 4.84
C LYS A 39 2.30 9.02 5.88
N GLY A 40 2.13 10.32 5.68
CA GLY A 40 1.36 11.16 6.60
C GLY A 40 -0.10 10.72 6.70
N LEU A 41 -0.77 10.50 5.56
CA LEU A 41 -2.14 10.02 5.53
C LEU A 41 -2.29 8.64 6.19
N GLY A 42 -1.36 7.71 5.91
CA GLY A 42 -1.35 6.38 6.51
C GLY A 42 -1.16 6.41 8.03
N GLN A 43 -0.31 7.31 8.54
CA GLN A 43 -0.15 7.53 9.98
C GLN A 43 -1.44 8.05 10.62
N SER A 44 -2.07 9.08 10.04
CA SER A 44 -3.37 9.58 10.54
C SER A 44 -4.46 8.52 10.52
N ILE A 45 -4.58 7.72 9.44
CA ILE A 45 -5.57 6.63 9.39
C ILE A 45 -5.28 5.56 10.45
N LYS A 46 -4.01 5.24 10.69
CA LYS A 46 -3.59 4.27 11.71
C LYS A 46 -3.94 4.74 13.12
N GLU A 47 -3.66 6.00 13.43
CA GLU A 47 -3.97 6.62 14.72
C GLU A 47 -5.48 6.77 14.91
N PHE A 48 -6.19 7.22 13.87
CA PHE A 48 -7.66 7.29 13.87
C PHE A 48 -8.28 5.93 14.16
N LYS A 49 -7.83 4.87 13.46
CA LYS A 49 -8.33 3.51 13.67
C LYS A 49 -7.96 2.92 15.04
N LYS A 50 -6.88 3.40 15.66
CA LYS A 50 -6.51 2.99 17.03
C LYS A 50 -7.41 3.67 18.05
N ALA A 51 -7.57 4.99 17.94
CA ALA A 51 -8.46 5.76 18.81
C ALA A 51 -9.91 5.26 18.74
N SER A 52 -10.44 5.03 17.53
CA SER A 52 -11.80 4.48 17.36
C SER A 52 -11.96 3.05 17.87
N ARG A 53 -10.88 2.31 18.11
CA ARG A 53 -10.93 0.95 18.69
C ARG A 53 -10.79 0.96 20.21
N ASP A 54 -9.99 1.87 20.73
CA ASP A 54 -9.80 2.03 22.18
C ASP A 54 -11.07 2.59 22.85
N ASP A 55 -11.94 3.30 22.12
CA ASP A 55 -13.28 3.72 22.60
C ASP A 55 -14.29 2.56 22.69
N ASP A 56 -14.09 1.45 21.93
CA ASP A 56 -15.02 0.31 21.86
C ASP A 56 -14.59 -0.90 22.72
N GLU A 57 -13.31 -1.06 23.08
CA GLU A 57 -12.82 -2.23 23.85
C GLU A 57 -11.81 -1.87 24.95
N VAL A 58 -12.22 -2.02 26.22
CA VAL A 58 -11.29 -2.10 27.36
C VAL A 58 -10.49 -3.41 27.26
N LYS A 59 -9.30 -3.40 26.63
CA LYS A 59 -8.32 -4.50 26.78
C LYS A 59 -6.85 -4.03 26.65
N PRO A 60 -5.91 -4.53 27.48
CA PRO A 60 -4.53 -4.04 27.54
C PRO A 60 -3.72 -4.45 26.31
N ALA A 61 -3.14 -3.48 25.59
CA ALA A 61 -2.27 -3.73 24.46
C ALA A 61 -0.80 -3.87 24.89
N ALA A 62 -0.18 -4.99 24.53
CA ALA A 62 1.26 -5.19 24.48
C ALA A 62 1.62 -5.85 23.12
N PRO A 63 2.88 -5.81 22.65
CA PRO A 63 3.30 -4.92 21.56
C PRO A 63 3.54 -5.67 20.24
N GLN A 64 3.11 -5.10 19.10
CA GLN A 64 3.50 -5.59 17.77
C GLN A 64 4.51 -4.64 17.14
N ALA A 65 5.77 -4.86 17.51
CA ALA A 65 6.94 -4.48 16.72
C ALA A 65 7.59 -5.78 16.23
N GLU A 66 6.99 -6.42 15.23
CA GLU A 66 7.65 -7.46 14.45
C GLU A 66 7.95 -6.90 13.06
N ALA A 67 9.06 -6.16 12.97
CA ALA A 67 9.77 -6.00 11.71
C ALA A 67 10.53 -7.31 11.44
N LYS A 68 9.88 -8.25 10.75
CA LYS A 68 10.53 -9.46 10.23
C LYS A 68 11.51 -9.05 9.13
N LYS A 69 12.76 -8.90 9.57
CA LYS A 69 14.03 -9.09 8.87
C LYS A 69 13.90 -9.91 7.58
N THR A 70 14.37 -9.29 6.50
CA THR A 70 14.80 -9.89 5.23
C THR A 70 15.39 -11.28 5.43
N GLU A 71 14.69 -12.28 4.89
CA GLU A 71 15.10 -13.67 4.80
C GLU A 71 15.38 -13.92 3.30
N SER A 72 16.65 -13.76 2.90
CA SER A 72 17.17 -14.28 1.63
C SER A 72 18.11 -15.43 1.97
N THR A 73 17.66 -16.61 1.59
CA THR A 73 18.29 -17.93 1.69
C THR A 73 19.63 -17.99 0.93
N THR A 74 20.70 -18.49 1.56
CA THR A 74 21.74 -19.31 0.88
C THR A 74 22.39 -20.26 1.90
N THR A 75 22.04 -21.54 1.75
CA THR A 75 22.85 -22.75 1.93
C THR A 75 23.44 -23.08 3.31
N SER A 76 22.72 -24.00 3.94
CA SER A 76 23.18 -24.98 4.93
C SER A 76 24.45 -25.72 4.47
N ASN A 77 25.52 -25.60 5.26
CA ASN A 77 26.69 -26.48 5.27
C ASN A 77 26.48 -27.47 6.43
N GLN A 78 26.00 -28.68 6.13
CA GLN A 78 25.98 -29.79 7.08
C GLN A 78 27.10 -30.77 6.68
N LYS A 79 28.14 -30.83 7.52
CA LYS A 79 29.12 -31.91 7.60
C LYS A 79 29.08 -32.45 9.03
#